data_AF-A0A4S8H725-F1
#
_entry.id   AF-A0A4S8H725-F1
#
_cell.length_a   1.000
_cell.length_b   1.000
_cell.length_c   1.000
_cell.angle_alpha   90.00
_cell.angle_beta   90.00
_cell.angle_gamma   90.00
#
_symmetry.space_group_name_H-M   'P 1'
#
loop_
_entity.id
_entity.type
_entity.pdbx_description
1 polymer ?
#
loop_
_entity_poly.entity_id
_entity_poly.type
_entity_poly.pdbx_seq_one_letter_code
_entity_poly.pdbx_strand_id
1 'polypeptide(L)'
;MKGTFLYQVWQHNRKLCYILTAFTMLTVCGNLLGDEVTPFFVWGMYSEKEKPVQQYEILKTTINDSTVVNVYDYYTTDTRFYLYSPLAYYKKIEDNNNVDPTVSFLQSKLHQHYDKIDFLERSFSNTGPQQQAFLDWYARYLQQVTNIPVHSLRMEVIKAHYTDQNLVTDTVHLFATWEKP
;
A
#
# COMPACT_ATOMS: atom_id res chain seq x y z
N MET A 1 21.20 37.29 -14.55
CA MET A 1 20.86 35.98 -15.18
C MET A 1 22.07 35.11 -15.53
N LYS A 2 23.29 35.65 -15.76
CA LYS A 2 24.47 34.86 -16.20
C LYS A 2 25.08 33.87 -15.17
N GLY A 3 24.35 33.53 -14.10
CA GLY A 3 24.80 32.63 -13.04
C GLY A 3 23.73 31.66 -12.53
N THR A 4 22.57 31.59 -13.20
CA THR A 4 21.53 30.63 -12.81
C THR A 4 21.87 29.24 -13.34
N PHE A 5 21.42 28.20 -12.64
CA PHE A 5 21.61 26.81 -13.05
C PHE A 5 21.11 26.56 -14.49
N LEU A 6 19.90 27.02 -14.83
CA LEU A 6 19.36 26.89 -16.19
C LEU A 6 20.20 27.62 -17.24
N TYR A 7 20.79 28.78 -16.91
CA TYR A 7 21.68 29.48 -17.83
C TYR A 7 22.99 28.72 -18.07
N GLN A 8 23.56 28.12 -17.02
CA GLN A 8 24.76 27.27 -17.15
C GLN A 8 24.47 26.01 -17.97
N VAL A 9 23.33 25.35 -17.73
CA VAL A 9 22.88 24.19 -18.52
C VAL A 9 22.61 24.57 -19.96
N TRP A 10 22.02 25.73 -20.23
CA TRP A 10 21.80 26.24 -21.59
C TRP A 10 23.10 26.41 -22.38
N GLN A 11 24.14 26.93 -21.74
CA GLN A 11 25.46 27.12 -22.36
C GLN A 11 26.14 25.78 -22.67
N HIS A 12 25.93 24.76 -21.84
CA HIS A 12 26.57 23.46 -21.99
C HIS A 12 25.78 22.49 -22.88
N ASN A 13 24.46 22.38 -22.68
CA ASN A 13 23.59 21.48 -23.42
C ASN A 13 22.14 22.02 -23.49
N ARG A 14 21.81 22.60 -24.65
CA ARG A 14 20.48 23.18 -24.91
C ARG A 14 19.33 22.17 -24.86
N LYS A 15 19.55 20.92 -25.30
CA LYS A 15 18.53 19.86 -25.25
C LYS A 15 18.15 19.54 -23.80
N LEU A 16 19.14 19.39 -22.93
CA LEU A 16 18.93 19.15 -21.51
C LEU A 16 18.20 20.34 -20.85
N CYS A 17 18.55 21.57 -21.22
CA CYS A 17 17.86 22.77 -20.73
C CYS A 17 16.36 22.77 -21.08
N TYR A 18 16.01 22.39 -22.31
CA TYR A 18 14.61 22.27 -22.72
C TYR A 18 13.88 21.18 -21.95
N ILE A 19 14.50 20.02 -21.73
CA ILE A 19 13.90 18.92 -20.95
C ILE A 19 13.62 19.38 -19.52
N LEU A 20 14.60 20.00 -18.85
CA LEU A 20 14.43 20.50 -17.47
C LEU A 20 13.35 21.59 -17.37
N THR A 21 13.31 22.49 -18.34
CA THR A 21 12.31 23.56 -18.38
C THR A 21 10.91 22.99 -18.63
N ALA A 22 10.78 22.05 -19.57
CA ALA A 22 9.52 21.36 -19.85
C ALA A 22 9.06 20.55 -18.64
N PHE A 23 9.95 19.81 -17.99
CA PHE A 23 9.66 19.08 -16.75
C PHE A 23 9.16 20.04 -15.66
N THR A 24 9.87 21.14 -15.41
CA THR A 24 9.46 22.14 -14.40
C THR A 24 8.08 22.73 -14.72
N MET A 25 7.83 23.08 -15.99
CA MET A 25 6.53 23.63 -16.40
C MET A 25 5.41 22.61 -16.28
N LEU A 26 5.62 21.36 -16.72
CA LEU A 26 4.66 20.27 -16.57
C LEU A 26 4.36 20.01 -15.10
N THR A 27 5.38 20.06 -14.25
CA THR A 27 5.25 19.93 -12.81
C THR A 27 4.42 21.06 -12.19
N VAL A 28 4.67 22.33 -12.56
CA VAL A 28 3.87 23.47 -12.09
C VAL A 28 2.43 23.36 -12.57
N CYS A 29 2.21 23.02 -13.85
CA CYS A 29 0.88 22.81 -14.40
C CYS A 29 0.14 21.66 -13.70
N GLY A 30 0.79 20.52 -13.47
CA GLY A 30 0.22 19.39 -12.74
C GLY A 30 -0.18 19.76 -11.32
N ASN A 31 0.70 20.46 -10.58
CA ASN A 31 0.37 20.96 -9.25
C ASN A 31 -0.82 21.95 -9.26
N LEU A 32 -0.90 22.85 -10.24
CA LEU A 32 -2.04 23.78 -10.37
C LEU A 32 -3.36 23.07 -10.73
N LEU A 33 -3.28 21.92 -11.39
CA LEU A 33 -4.42 21.07 -11.71
C LEU A 33 -4.83 20.15 -10.55
N GLY A 34 -4.12 20.18 -9.41
CA GLY A 34 -4.40 19.34 -8.25
C GLY A 34 -3.78 17.94 -8.31
N ASP A 35 -2.97 17.66 -9.33
CA ASP A 35 -2.17 16.44 -9.42
C ASP A 35 -0.93 16.62 -8.53
N GLU A 36 -1.03 16.19 -7.27
CA GLU A 36 0.01 16.25 -6.22
C GLU A 36 1.19 15.32 -6.53
N VAL A 37 1.87 15.50 -7.66
CA VAL A 37 2.92 14.59 -8.17
C VAL A 37 4.31 14.96 -7.62
N THR A 38 4.43 15.96 -6.73
CA THR A 38 5.76 16.48 -6.32
C THR A 38 6.16 16.29 -4.85
N PRO A 39 7.46 16.07 -4.58
CA PRO A 39 7.99 15.86 -3.23
C PRO A 39 7.95 17.09 -2.32
N PHE A 40 7.64 18.29 -2.84
CA PHE A 40 7.50 19.50 -2.00
C PHE A 40 6.25 19.44 -1.09
N PHE A 41 5.15 18.83 -1.55
CA PHE A 41 3.99 18.55 -0.70
C PHE A 41 4.22 17.35 0.23
N VAL A 42 5.06 16.41 -0.20
CA VAL A 42 5.48 15.25 0.61
C VAL A 42 6.22 15.69 1.89
N TRP A 43 6.95 16.82 1.88
CA TRP A 43 7.58 17.36 3.10
C TRP A 43 6.56 17.87 4.14
N GLY A 44 5.42 18.40 3.69
CA GLY A 44 4.29 18.72 4.56
C GLY A 44 3.73 17.47 5.22
N MET A 45 3.55 16.39 4.45
CA MET A 45 3.09 15.08 4.94
C MET A 45 4.07 14.46 5.96
N TYR A 46 5.39 14.62 5.77
CA TYR A 46 6.39 14.18 6.75
C TYR A 46 6.52 15.10 7.98
N SER A 47 5.96 16.32 7.92
CA SER A 47 5.97 17.28 9.02
C SER A 47 4.64 17.33 9.78
N GLU A 48 3.62 16.59 9.33
CA GLU A 48 2.36 16.48 10.06
C GLU A 48 2.62 15.81 11.40
N LYS A 49 2.17 16.46 12.47
CA LYS A 49 2.20 15.85 13.81
C LYS A 49 1.36 14.58 13.75
N GLU A 50 1.97 13.46 14.11
CA GLU A 50 1.27 12.19 14.25
C GLU A 50 0.07 12.39 15.17
N LYS A 51 -1.12 12.10 14.64
CA LYS A 51 -2.35 12.22 15.42
C LYS A 51 -2.41 11.03 16.37
N PRO A 52 -2.75 11.21 17.65
CA PRO A 52 -2.89 10.10 18.57
C PRO A 52 -3.94 9.13 18.02
N VAL A 53 -3.51 7.90 17.75
CA VAL A 53 -4.38 6.82 17.26
C VAL A 53 -5.06 6.20 18.47
N GLN A 54 -6.39 6.30 18.55
CA GLN A 54 -7.16 5.72 19.65
C GLN A 54 -7.24 4.18 19.57
N GLN A 55 -7.11 3.61 18.37
CA GLN A 55 -7.29 2.19 18.14
C GLN A 55 -6.43 1.70 16.97
N TYR A 56 -5.77 0.57 17.16
CA TYR A 56 -4.89 -0.10 16.21
C TYR A 56 -5.58 -1.35 15.65
N GLU A 57 -5.40 -1.61 14.37
CA GLU A 57 -5.77 -2.88 13.74
C GLU A 57 -4.54 -3.77 13.60
N ILE A 58 -4.58 -4.95 14.21
CA ILE A 58 -3.53 -5.96 14.13
C ILE A 58 -4.07 -7.13 13.31
N LEU A 59 -3.33 -7.52 12.27
CA LEU A 59 -3.66 -8.67 11.45
C LEU A 59 -3.03 -9.91 12.05
N LYS A 60 -3.86 -10.92 12.32
CA LYS A 60 -3.44 -12.21 12.85
C LYS A 60 -3.77 -13.30 11.84
N THR A 61 -2.80 -14.14 11.54
CA THR A 61 -3.00 -15.34 10.71
C THR A 61 -2.81 -16.58 11.56
N THR A 62 -3.74 -17.52 11.48
CA THR A 62 -3.65 -18.84 12.13
C THR A 62 -3.64 -19.93 11.05
N ILE A 63 -2.62 -20.79 11.07
CA ILE A 63 -2.45 -21.95 10.19
C ILE A 63 -3.02 -23.19 10.89
N ASN A 64 -3.84 -23.96 10.17
CA ASN A 64 -4.40 -25.25 10.63
C ASN A 64 -5.00 -25.16 12.05
N ASP A 65 -5.74 -24.08 12.32
CA ASP A 65 -6.44 -23.77 13.58
C ASP A 65 -5.60 -23.69 14.87
N SER A 66 -4.29 -23.88 14.78
CA SER A 66 -3.43 -24.09 15.95
C SER A 66 -2.18 -23.20 15.96
N THR A 67 -1.62 -22.89 14.80
CA THR A 67 -0.35 -22.17 14.72
C THR A 67 -0.57 -20.71 14.36
N VAL A 68 -0.39 -19.81 15.33
CA VAL A 68 -0.45 -18.37 15.08
C VAL A 68 0.87 -17.91 14.45
N VAL A 69 0.78 -17.25 13.31
CA VAL A 69 1.94 -16.67 12.62
C VAL A 69 2.31 -15.36 13.31
N ASN A 70 3.44 -15.36 14.04
CA ASN A 70 4.01 -14.15 14.59
C ASN A 70 5.05 -13.59 13.63
N VAL A 71 4.72 -12.46 12.98
CA VAL A 71 5.61 -11.81 12.01
C VAL A 71 6.95 -11.40 12.63
N TYR A 72 7.03 -11.19 13.94
CA TYR A 72 8.26 -10.76 14.61
C TYR A 72 9.26 -11.89 14.87
N ASP A 73 8.83 -13.16 14.79
CA ASP A 73 9.70 -14.32 14.98
C ASP A 73 10.69 -14.52 13.82
N TYR A 74 10.46 -13.84 12.68
CA TYR A 74 11.30 -13.93 11.49
C TYR A 74 12.38 -12.84 11.48
N TYR A 75 13.63 -13.24 11.22
CA TYR A 75 14.81 -12.39 11.37
C TYR A 75 15.06 -11.42 10.21
N THR A 76 14.52 -11.69 9.02
CA THR A 76 14.74 -10.87 7.82
C THR A 76 13.59 -9.87 7.61
N THR A 77 13.93 -8.61 7.37
CA THR A 77 12.97 -7.53 7.09
C THR A 77 12.03 -7.88 5.93
N ASP A 78 12.55 -8.56 4.91
CA ASP A 78 11.80 -8.95 3.71
C ASP A 78 10.68 -9.94 4.05
N THR A 79 10.97 -10.96 4.87
CA THR A 79 9.95 -11.94 5.27
C THR A 79 8.84 -11.28 6.06
N ARG A 80 9.18 -10.36 6.98
CA ARG A 80 8.16 -9.59 7.73
C ARG A 80 7.27 -8.79 6.79
N PHE A 81 7.88 -8.13 5.80
CA PHE A 81 7.16 -7.34 4.82
C PHE A 81 6.16 -8.19 4.04
N TYR A 82 6.57 -9.35 3.51
CA TYR A 82 5.71 -10.22 2.70
C TYR A 82 4.68 -11.01 3.52
N LEU A 83 4.91 -11.24 4.81
CA LEU A 83 3.90 -11.83 5.69
C LEU A 83 2.76 -10.85 6.01
N TYR A 84 3.08 -9.56 6.17
CA TYR A 84 2.13 -8.56 6.64
C TYR A 84 1.53 -7.71 5.52
N SER A 85 2.36 -7.10 4.66
CA SER A 85 1.92 -6.05 3.73
C SER A 85 0.95 -6.55 2.66
N PRO A 86 1.17 -7.71 2.01
CA PRO A 86 0.21 -8.27 1.08
C PRO A 86 -1.13 -8.61 1.75
N LEU A 87 -1.11 -9.14 2.97
CA LEU A 87 -2.33 -9.43 3.74
C LEU A 87 -3.08 -8.15 4.11
N ALA A 88 -2.37 -7.11 4.54
CA ALA A 88 -2.95 -5.80 4.82
C ALA A 88 -3.57 -5.17 3.58
N TYR A 89 -2.92 -5.32 2.42
CA TYR A 89 -3.46 -4.85 1.15
C TYR A 89 -4.71 -5.64 0.75
N TYR A 90 -4.68 -6.97 0.88
CA TYR A 90 -5.84 -7.83 0.64
C TYR A 90 -7.03 -7.45 1.53
N LYS A 91 -6.81 -7.21 2.83
CA LYS A 91 -7.86 -6.69 3.71
C LYS A 91 -8.45 -5.37 3.20
N LYS A 92 -7.62 -4.43 2.75
CA LYS A 92 -8.13 -3.16 2.20
C LYS A 92 -9.00 -3.36 0.96
N ILE A 93 -8.71 -4.37 0.13
CA ILE A 93 -9.55 -4.75 -1.00
C ILE A 93 -10.92 -5.25 -0.49
N GLU A 94 -10.93 -6.17 0.48
CA GLU A 94 -12.16 -6.71 1.08
C GLU A 94 -13.01 -5.61 1.72
N ASP A 95 -12.39 -4.74 2.54
CA ASP A 95 -13.05 -3.58 3.18
C ASP A 95 -13.62 -2.58 2.14
N ASN A 96 -13.05 -2.57 0.93
CA ASN A 96 -13.45 -1.72 -0.18
C ASN A 96 -14.37 -2.46 -1.18
N ASN A 97 -15.19 -3.40 -0.71
CA ASN A 97 -16.15 -4.17 -1.52
C ASN A 97 -15.50 -4.91 -2.70
N ASN A 98 -14.31 -5.47 -2.49
CA ASN A 98 -13.51 -6.15 -3.53
C ASN A 98 -13.03 -5.25 -4.67
N VAL A 99 -13.01 -3.93 -4.46
CA VAL A 99 -12.41 -2.98 -5.38
C VAL A 99 -10.99 -2.66 -4.93
N ASP A 100 -10.03 -2.72 -5.84
CA ASP A 100 -8.65 -2.38 -5.51
C ASP A 100 -8.57 -0.92 -5.00
N PRO A 101 -8.00 -0.66 -3.79
CA PRO A 101 -7.94 0.68 -3.21
C PRO A 101 -7.30 1.73 -4.12
N THR A 102 -6.40 1.32 -5.02
CA THR A 102 -5.77 2.21 -6.01
C THR A 102 -6.81 2.78 -6.97
N VAL A 103 -7.80 1.97 -7.37
CA VAL A 103 -8.90 2.41 -8.24
C VAL A 103 -9.72 3.49 -7.55
N SER A 104 -10.16 3.22 -6.32
CA SER A 104 -10.94 4.20 -5.55
C SER A 104 -10.15 5.47 -5.27
N PHE A 105 -8.85 5.36 -5.00
CA PHE A 105 -7.97 6.52 -4.85
C PHE A 105 -7.92 7.35 -6.14
N LEU A 106 -7.65 6.73 -7.29
CA LEU A 106 -7.58 7.44 -8.58
C LEU A 106 -8.91 8.07 -8.97
N GLN A 107 -10.04 7.38 -8.77
CA GLN A 107 -11.38 7.93 -8.99
C GLN A 107 -11.64 9.16 -8.11
N SER A 108 -11.24 9.10 -6.83
CA SER A 108 -11.41 10.22 -5.89
C SER A 108 -10.54 11.43 -6.23
N LYS A 109 -9.36 11.22 -6.81
CA LYS A 109 -8.40 12.28 -7.14
C LYS A 109 -8.65 12.89 -8.52
N LEU A 110 -8.93 12.06 -9.52
CA LEU A 110 -9.05 12.51 -10.92
C LEU A 110 -10.49 12.90 -11.29
N HIS A 111 -11.49 12.50 -10.50
CA HIS A 111 -12.89 12.79 -10.77
C HIS A 111 -13.28 12.45 -12.22
N GLN A 112 -13.77 13.44 -12.98
CA GLN A 112 -14.19 13.29 -14.38
C GLN A 112 -13.03 12.99 -15.35
N HIS A 113 -11.78 13.07 -14.92
CA HIS A 113 -10.62 12.69 -15.72
C HIS A 113 -10.25 11.22 -15.58
N TYR A 114 -10.87 10.48 -14.65
CA TYR A 114 -10.63 9.05 -14.48
C TYR A 114 -10.94 8.25 -15.76
N ASP A 115 -12.03 8.58 -16.45
CA ASP A 115 -12.45 7.94 -17.70
C ASP A 115 -11.40 8.02 -18.82
N LYS A 116 -10.41 8.91 -18.70
CA LYS A 116 -9.32 9.03 -19.68
C LYS A 116 -8.20 8.01 -19.43
N ILE A 117 -8.14 7.41 -18.25
CA ILE A 117 -7.08 6.48 -17.83
C ILE A 117 -7.61 5.12 -17.37
N ASP A 118 -8.93 4.90 -17.38
CA ASP A 118 -9.59 3.65 -16.96
C ASP A 118 -9.06 2.42 -17.72
N PHE A 119 -8.66 2.57 -18.98
CA PHE A 119 -8.06 1.51 -19.79
C PHE A 119 -6.75 0.96 -19.18
N LEU A 120 -6.07 1.75 -18.36
CA LEU A 120 -4.85 1.36 -17.64
C LEU A 120 -5.14 0.64 -16.32
N GLU A 121 -6.38 0.67 -15.83
CA GLU A 121 -6.77 0.10 -14.53
C GLU A 121 -6.31 -1.35 -14.39
N ARG A 122 -6.53 -2.15 -15.44
CA ARG A 122 -6.14 -3.57 -15.50
C ARG A 122 -4.63 -3.81 -15.43
N SER A 123 -3.83 -2.81 -15.76
CA SER A 123 -2.37 -2.93 -15.76
C SER A 123 -1.75 -2.62 -14.40
N PHE A 124 -2.44 -1.83 -13.56
CA PHE A 124 -1.91 -1.34 -12.30
C PHE A 124 -2.70 -1.80 -11.06
N SER A 125 -3.86 -2.42 -11.24
CA SER A 125 -4.76 -2.81 -10.14
C SER A 125 -5.00 -4.32 -10.14
N ASN A 126 -5.29 -4.87 -8.96
CA ASN A 126 -5.66 -6.27 -8.84
C ASN A 126 -7.10 -6.49 -9.32
N THR A 127 -7.26 -7.37 -10.29
CA THR A 127 -8.57 -7.80 -10.81
C THR A 127 -9.18 -8.90 -9.94
N GLY A 128 -10.50 -9.09 -10.00
CA GLY A 128 -11.21 -10.12 -9.21
C GLY A 128 -10.55 -11.52 -9.21
N PRO A 129 -10.12 -12.08 -10.36
CA PRO A 129 -9.40 -13.35 -10.38
C PRO A 129 -8.05 -13.35 -9.64
N GLN A 130 -7.32 -12.22 -9.68
CA GLN A 130 -6.04 -12.09 -8.96
C GLN A 130 -6.27 -11.99 -7.45
N GLN A 131 -7.35 -11.31 -7.03
CA GLN A 131 -7.76 -11.25 -5.64
C GLN A 131 -8.13 -12.64 -5.11
N GLN A 132 -8.87 -13.44 -5.89
CA GLN A 132 -9.21 -14.81 -5.52
C GLN A 132 -7.97 -15.71 -5.40
N ALA A 133 -6.98 -15.54 -6.29
CA ALA A 133 -5.73 -16.30 -6.24
C ALA A 133 -4.79 -15.89 -5.11
N PHE A 134 -5.07 -14.79 -4.40
CA PHE A 134 -4.22 -14.29 -3.32
C PHE A 134 -4.07 -15.31 -2.20
N LEU A 135 -5.17 -15.91 -1.74
CA LEU A 135 -5.14 -16.82 -0.59
C LEU A 135 -4.35 -18.10 -0.88
N ASP A 136 -4.44 -18.62 -2.11
CA ASP A 136 -3.60 -19.73 -2.56
C ASP A 136 -2.11 -19.36 -2.57
N TRP A 137 -1.78 -18.17 -3.06
CA TRP A 137 -0.41 -17.67 -3.03
C TRP A 137 0.09 -17.47 -1.60
N TYR A 138 -0.73 -16.90 -0.73
CA TYR A 138 -0.38 -16.61 0.65
C TYR A 138 -0.20 -17.89 1.47
N ALA A 139 -1.04 -18.91 1.26
CA ALA A 139 -0.87 -20.24 1.84
C ALA A 139 0.46 -20.89 1.42
N ARG A 140 0.82 -20.82 0.12
CA ARG A 140 2.13 -21.31 -0.37
C ARG A 140 3.29 -20.54 0.25
N TYR A 141 3.17 -19.22 0.37
CA TYR A 141 4.21 -18.38 0.96
C TYR A 141 4.40 -18.69 2.45
N LEU A 142 3.31 -18.83 3.20
CA LEU A 142 3.35 -19.25 4.60
C LEU A 142 3.97 -20.62 4.77
N GLN A 143 3.63 -21.59 3.92
CA GLN A 143 4.27 -22.90 3.93
C GLN A 143 5.78 -22.81 3.71
N GLN A 144 6.23 -21.97 2.77
CA GLN A 144 7.65 -21.78 2.49
C GLN A 144 8.40 -21.14 3.67
N VAL A 145 7.78 -20.16 4.34
CA VAL A 145 8.42 -19.41 5.43
C VAL A 145 8.40 -20.18 6.76
N THR A 146 7.30 -20.89 7.03
CA THR A 146 7.10 -21.62 8.30
C THR A 146 7.62 -23.06 8.24
N ASN A 147 7.79 -23.62 7.04
CA ASN A 147 7.98 -25.05 6.80
C ASN A 147 6.83 -25.94 7.34
N ILE A 148 5.65 -25.36 7.57
CA ILE A 148 4.46 -26.07 8.02
C ILE A 148 3.56 -26.32 6.81
N PRO A 149 3.12 -27.56 6.54
CA PRO A 149 2.10 -27.82 5.53
C PRO A 149 0.82 -27.05 5.84
N VAL A 150 0.37 -26.20 4.91
CA VAL A 150 -0.82 -25.37 5.11
C VAL A 150 -2.04 -26.05 4.46
N HIS A 151 -3.05 -26.36 5.27
CA HIS A 151 -4.32 -26.97 4.85
C HIS A 151 -5.49 -26.01 5.06
N SER A 152 -5.43 -25.18 6.10
CA SER A 152 -6.37 -24.09 6.33
C SER A 152 -5.66 -22.84 6.83
N LEU A 153 -6.24 -21.68 6.52
CA LEU A 153 -5.87 -20.39 7.07
C LEU A 153 -7.10 -19.71 7.66
N ARG A 154 -6.90 -19.07 8.80
CA ARG A 154 -7.87 -18.19 9.46
C ARG A 154 -7.20 -16.83 9.69
N MET A 155 -7.75 -15.79 9.07
CA MET A 155 -7.19 -14.43 9.13
C MET A 155 -8.15 -13.51 9.89
N GLU A 156 -7.64 -12.90 10.95
CA GLU A 156 -8.41 -12.11 11.91
C GLU A 156 -7.87 -10.68 12.00
N VAL A 157 -8.78 -9.75 12.23
CA VAL A 157 -8.49 -8.37 12.60
C VAL A 157 -8.70 -8.25 14.10
N ILE A 158 -7.64 -7.94 14.82
CA ILE A 158 -7.68 -7.63 16.24
C ILE A 158 -7.66 -6.12 16.35
N LYS A 159 -8.75 -5.54 16.84
CA LYS A 159 -8.76 -4.13 17.23
C LYS A 159 -8.29 -4.03 18.66
N ALA A 160 -7.30 -3.17 18.89
CA ALA A 160 -6.69 -3.00 20.19
C ALA A 160 -6.34 -1.53 20.45
N HIS A 161 -6.29 -1.13 21.70
CA HIS A 161 -5.83 0.20 22.09
C HIS A 161 -4.79 0.09 23.20
N TYR A 162 -3.94 1.10 23.33
CA TYR A 162 -3.06 1.22 24.48
C TYR A 162 -3.79 1.94 25.62
N THR A 163 -3.79 1.31 26.78
CA THR A 163 -3.91 2.01 28.07
C THR A 163 -2.52 2.47 28.50
N ASP A 164 -2.41 3.19 29.63
CA ASP A 164 -1.14 3.76 30.11
C ASP A 164 0.04 2.77 30.14
N GLN A 165 -0.22 1.46 30.25
CA GLN A 165 0.83 0.43 30.31
C GLN A 165 0.52 -0.85 29.53
N ASN A 166 -0.72 -1.06 29.06
CA ASN A 166 -1.13 -2.34 28.47
C ASN A 166 -1.81 -2.14 27.13
N LEU A 167 -1.52 -3.04 26.18
CA LEU A 167 -2.32 -3.22 24.97
C LEU A 167 -3.57 -4.03 25.33
N VAL A 168 -4.74 -3.43 25.16
CA VAL A 168 -6.04 -4.06 25.43
C VAL A 168 -6.69 -4.43 24.11
N THR A 169 -7.10 -5.68 23.97
CA THR A 169 -7.89 -6.14 22.82
C THR A 169 -9.35 -5.79 23.01
N ASP A 170 -9.91 -5.00 22.08
CA ASP A 170 -11.31 -4.62 22.08
C ASP A 170 -12.18 -5.68 21.41
N THR A 171 -11.81 -6.06 20.19
CA THR A 171 -12.60 -6.98 19.36
C THR A 171 -11.70 -7.81 18.47
N VAL A 172 -12.12 -9.04 18.19
CA VAL A 172 -11.51 -9.92 17.19
C VAL A 172 -12.55 -10.22 16.12
N HIS A 173 -12.23 -9.94 14.87
CA HIS A 173 -13.11 -10.19 13.73
C HIS A 173 -12.42 -11.11 12.73
N LEU A 174 -13.04 -12.26 12.45
CA LEU A 174 -12.63 -13.12 11.35
C LEU A 174 -13.05 -12.47 10.03
N PHE A 175 -12.07 -12.09 9.19
CA PHE A 175 -12.38 -11.44 7.92
C PHE A 175 -12.17 -12.35 6.70
N ALA A 176 -11.30 -13.35 6.81
CA ALA A 176 -11.09 -14.30 5.72
C ALA A 176 -10.69 -15.69 6.21
N THR A 177 -11.09 -16.70 5.46
CA THR A 177 -10.69 -18.10 5.63
C THR A 177 -10.23 -18.67 4.30
N TRP A 178 -9.31 -19.61 4.35
CA TRP A 178 -8.89 -20.39 3.19
C TRP A 178 -8.79 -21.85 3.57
N GLU A 179 -9.25 -22.73 2.70
CA GLU A 179 -9.07 -24.17 2.80
C GLU A 179 -8.48 -24.67 1.49
N LYS A 180 -7.59 -25.66 1.59
CA LYS A 180 -6.96 -26.24 0.41
C LYS A 180 -8.03 -26.87 -0.49
N PRO A 181 -8.10 -26.48 -1.78
CA PRO A 181 -9.08 -27.04 -2.73
C PRO A 181 -8.82 -28.51 -3.06
#